data_AF-A0A842MQA3-F1
#
_entry.id   AF-A0A842MQA3-F1
#
_cell.length_a   1.000
_cell.length_b   1.000
_cell.length_c   1.000
_cell.angle_alpha   90.00
_cell.angle_beta   90.00
_cell.angle_gamma   90.00
#
_symmetry.space_group_name_H-M   'P 1'
#
loop_
_entity.id
_entity.type
_entity.pdbx_description
1 polymer ?
#
loop_
_entity_poly.entity_id
_entity_poly.type
_entity_poly.pdbx_seq_one_letter_code
_entity_poly.pdbx_strand_id
1 'polypeptide(L)'
;MDKFEEALRNIDIFCKVFVKKMFEEENSENKFAVDPMEKLLKKKITIEKKTCNNKVPLIPLPYVEEPLVDIFEEEDKIKVLMQCRCMDHKIAIRKLKDNIQICLENECWKIKLPAEKLRIKNISMKCNNNNALEIVIPKAY
;
A
#
# COMPACT_ATOMS: atom_id res chain seq x y z
N MET A 1 -37.83 17.26 -2.57
CA MET A 1 -37.31 16.79 -3.88
C MET A 1 -36.16 17.64 -4.38
N ASP A 2 -36.08 18.90 -3.96
CA ASP A 2 -35.14 19.92 -4.45
C ASP A 2 -33.64 19.55 -4.32
N LYS A 3 -33.23 18.90 -3.22
CA LYS A 3 -31.83 18.50 -3.01
C LYS A 3 -31.32 17.45 -4.01
N PHE A 4 -32.22 16.59 -4.49
CA PHE A 4 -31.85 15.55 -5.45
C PHE A 4 -31.69 16.14 -6.85
N GLU A 5 -32.60 17.04 -7.24
CA GLU A 5 -32.49 17.74 -8.52
C GLU A 5 -31.27 18.67 -8.55
N GLU A 6 -30.97 19.34 -7.43
CA GLU A 6 -29.74 20.12 -7.27
C GLU A 6 -28.48 19.27 -7.38
N ALA A 7 -28.45 18.08 -6.76
CA ALA A 7 -27.35 17.14 -6.90
C ALA A 7 -27.15 16.69 -8.36
N LEU A 8 -28.23 16.40 -9.09
CA LEU A 8 -28.17 16.03 -10.50
C LEU A 8 -27.66 17.19 -11.37
N ARG A 9 -28.07 18.43 -11.10
CA ARG A 9 -27.55 19.62 -11.79
C ARG A 9 -26.07 19.82 -11.52
N ASN A 10 -25.62 19.62 -10.27
CA ASN A 10 -24.21 19.74 -9.91
C ASN A 10 -23.35 18.68 -10.62
N ILE A 11 -23.85 17.45 -10.74
CA ILE A 11 -23.18 16.38 -11.50
C ILE A 11 -23.10 16.75 -12.99
N ASP A 12 -24.18 17.26 -13.58
CA ASP A 12 -24.19 17.67 -15.00
C ASP A 12 -23.20 18.82 -15.26
N ILE A 13 -23.13 19.82 -14.37
CA ILE A 13 -22.16 20.91 -14.45
C ILE A 13 -20.72 20.38 -14.34
N PHE A 14 -20.46 19.47 -13.40
CA PHE A 14 -19.15 18.86 -13.23
C PHE A 14 -18.70 18.13 -14.51
N CYS A 15 -19.56 17.29 -15.07
CA CYS A 15 -19.27 16.54 -16.30
C CYS A 15 -18.96 17.48 -17.48
N LYS A 16 -19.73 18.55 -17.65
CA LYS A 16 -19.50 19.57 -18.70
C LYS A 16 -18.16 20.28 -18.54
N VAL A 17 -17.81 20.68 -17.32
CA VAL A 17 -16.53 21.35 -17.03
C VAL A 17 -15.36 20.38 -17.23
N PHE A 18 -15.50 19.13 -16.79
CA PHE A 18 -14.47 18.10 -16.95
C PHE A 18 -14.17 17.83 -18.43
N VAL A 19 -15.20 17.60 -19.23
CA VAL A 19 -15.07 17.39 -20.68
C VAL A 19 -14.44 18.62 -21.34
N LYS A 20 -14.91 19.82 -21.00
CA LYS A 20 -14.35 21.07 -21.53
C LYS A 20 -12.85 21.20 -21.24
N LYS A 21 -12.41 20.90 -20.02
CA LYS A 21 -10.99 20.95 -19.65
C LYS A 21 -10.12 19.92 -20.38
N MET A 22 -10.62 18.70 -20.59
CA MET A 22 -9.90 17.66 -21.35
C MET A 22 -9.61 18.11 -22.80
N PHE A 23 -10.54 18.84 -23.43
CA PHE A 23 -10.38 19.33 -24.80
C PHE A 23 -9.72 20.72 -24.90
N GLU A 24 -9.73 21.52 -23.84
CA GLU A 24 -8.98 22.78 -23.77
C GLU A 24 -7.46 22.54 -23.61
N GLU A 25 -7.05 21.43 -22.98
CA GLU A 25 -5.64 21.04 -22.86
C GLU A 25 -5.00 20.65 -24.21
N GLU A 26 -5.78 20.12 -25.17
CA GLU A 26 -5.28 19.74 -26.51
C GLU A 26 -4.95 20.93 -27.43
N ASN A 27 -5.48 22.14 -27.15
CA ASN A 27 -5.19 23.36 -27.93
C ASN A 27 -4.08 24.23 -27.33
N SER A 28 -3.48 23.80 -26.22
CA SER A 28 -2.26 24.40 -25.69
C SER A 28 -1.07 23.56 -26.15
N GLU A 29 -0.11 24.17 -26.85
CA GLU A 29 1.15 23.55 -27.28
C GLU A 29 2.08 23.18 -26.10
N ASN A 30 1.54 22.69 -24.99
CA ASN A 30 2.33 22.12 -23.92
C ASN A 30 2.19 20.60 -23.97
N LYS A 31 3.22 19.98 -24.55
CA LYS A 31 3.53 18.55 -24.45
C LYS A 31 3.64 18.14 -22.98
N PHE A 32 2.52 17.91 -22.31
CA PHE A 32 2.51 16.99 -21.18
C PHE A 32 2.64 15.59 -21.78
N ALA A 33 3.88 15.15 -21.95
CA ALA A 33 4.19 13.76 -22.19
C ALA A 33 3.74 12.99 -20.93
N VAL A 34 2.47 12.61 -20.90
CA VAL A 34 1.93 11.73 -19.87
C VAL A 34 2.56 10.37 -20.13
N ASP A 35 3.48 9.99 -19.26
CA ASP A 35 4.13 8.69 -19.35
C ASP A 35 3.06 7.59 -19.25
N PRO A 36 3.09 6.56 -20.11
CA PRO A 36 2.11 5.48 -20.08
C PRO A 36 2.07 4.84 -18.70
N MET A 37 0.85 4.47 -18.26
CA MET A 37 0.56 3.93 -16.93
C MET A 37 1.47 2.74 -16.56
N GLU A 38 1.98 2.03 -17.56
CA GLU A 38 2.93 0.93 -17.44
C GLU A 38 4.29 1.35 -16.84
N LYS A 39 4.73 2.61 -17.02
CA LYS A 39 5.95 3.12 -16.39
C LYS A 39 5.80 3.34 -14.88
N LEU A 40 4.58 3.56 -14.39
CA LEU A 40 4.29 3.65 -12.95
C LEU A 40 4.29 2.26 -12.28
N LEU A 41 4.14 1.18 -13.05
CA LEU A 41 4.16 -0.21 -12.54
C LEU A 41 5.57 -0.74 -12.25
N LYS A 42 6.63 0.09 -12.33
CA LYS A 42 8.04 -0.33 -12.28
C LYS A 42 8.57 -0.84 -10.93
N LYS A 43 7.75 -0.93 -9.88
CA LYS A 43 8.09 -1.70 -8.68
C LYS A 43 6.93 -2.60 -8.28
N LYS A 44 6.64 -3.62 -9.09
CA LYS A 44 5.87 -4.78 -8.61
C LYS A 44 6.68 -5.47 -7.51
N ILE A 45 6.46 -5.07 -6.26
CA ILE A 45 7.03 -5.74 -5.10
C ILE A 45 6.38 -7.13 -5.04
N THR A 46 7.19 -8.17 -5.21
CA THR A 46 6.72 -9.54 -5.03
C THR A 46 6.54 -9.78 -3.53
N ILE A 47 5.30 -9.89 -3.08
CA ILE A 47 4.99 -10.36 -1.73
C ILE A 47 4.87 -11.88 -1.81
N GLU A 48 5.77 -12.58 -1.14
CA GLU A 48 5.73 -14.04 -1.06
C GLU A 48 5.15 -14.44 0.31
N LYS A 49 3.96 -15.05 0.32
CA LYS A 49 3.36 -15.63 1.52
C LYS A 49 4.09 -16.94 1.86
N LYS A 50 4.56 -17.07 3.09
CA LYS A 50 5.04 -18.35 3.62
C LYS A 50 4.24 -18.69 4.87
N THR A 51 3.37 -19.70 4.77
CA THR A 51 2.68 -20.30 5.91
C THR A 51 3.69 -20.98 6.82
N CYS A 52 3.77 -20.55 8.07
CA CYS A 52 4.52 -21.25 9.09
C CYS A 52 3.56 -22.20 9.82
N ASN A 53 3.44 -23.44 9.30
CA ASN A 53 2.90 -24.68 9.90
C ASN A 53 1.89 -25.43 9.00
N ASN A 54 2.18 -26.71 8.75
CA ASN A 54 1.37 -27.63 7.94
C ASN A 54 0.14 -28.15 8.70
N LYS A 55 -0.83 -27.28 8.99
CA LYS A 55 -2.19 -27.71 9.34
C LYS A 55 -3.16 -26.88 8.54
N VAL A 56 -3.51 -27.37 7.36
CA VAL A 56 -4.55 -26.78 6.53
C VAL A 56 -5.87 -26.93 7.30
N PRO A 57 -6.56 -25.84 7.66
CA PRO A 57 -7.90 -25.95 8.24
C PRO A 57 -8.84 -26.57 7.20
N LEU A 58 -9.62 -27.57 7.59
CA LEU A 58 -10.60 -28.26 6.74
C LEU A 58 -11.78 -27.38 6.30
N ILE A 59 -11.82 -26.12 6.76
CA ILE A 59 -12.85 -25.13 6.45
C ILE A 59 -12.14 -23.92 5.82
N PRO A 60 -12.46 -23.53 4.57
CA PRO A 60 -11.94 -22.30 3.98
C PRO A 60 -12.47 -21.12 4.79
N LEU A 61 -11.58 -20.39 5.47
CA LEU A 61 -11.94 -19.13 6.10
C LEU A 61 -12.19 -18.09 4.99
N PRO A 62 -13.37 -17.44 4.93
CA PRO A 62 -13.74 -16.52 3.85
C PRO A 62 -12.95 -15.19 3.81
N TYR A 63 -11.86 -15.06 4.57
CA TYR A 63 -11.17 -13.78 4.81
C TYR A 63 -9.64 -13.89 4.81
N VAL A 64 -9.06 -14.66 3.90
CA VAL A 64 -7.61 -14.57 3.65
C VAL A 64 -7.37 -13.76 2.39
N GLU A 65 -7.93 -12.55 2.32
CA GLU A 65 -7.46 -11.56 1.37
C GLU A 65 -6.03 -11.19 1.76
N GLU A 66 -5.11 -11.24 0.81
CA GLU A 66 -3.74 -10.80 1.05
C GLU A 66 -3.77 -9.37 1.59
N PRO A 67 -3.07 -9.06 2.70
CA PRO A 67 -3.12 -7.73 3.26
C PRO A 67 -2.59 -6.76 2.23
N LEU A 68 -3.31 -5.65 2.02
CA LEU A 68 -2.81 -4.56 1.20
C LEU A 68 -1.55 -4.01 1.87
N VAL A 69 -0.46 -3.95 1.12
CA VAL A 69 0.83 -3.45 1.58
C VAL A 69 1.27 -2.31 0.69
N ASP A 70 1.35 -1.12 1.28
CA ASP A 70 1.92 0.07 0.64
C ASP A 70 3.29 0.36 1.21
N ILE A 71 4.24 0.73 0.33
CA ILE A 71 5.61 1.04 0.70
C ILE A 71 5.97 2.44 0.21
N PHE A 72 6.39 3.29 1.15
CA PHE A 72 6.84 4.64 0.88
C PHE A 72 8.32 4.74 1.20
N GLU A 73 9.11 5.15 0.22
CA GLU A 73 10.54 5.35 0.35
C GLU A 73 10.81 6.85 0.47
N GLU A 74 11.19 7.30 1.67
CA GLU A 74 11.60 8.68 1.96
C GLU A 74 13.14 8.78 1.97
N GLU A 75 13.70 9.98 2.11
CA GLU A 75 15.16 10.18 2.11
C GLU A 75 15.85 9.41 3.24
N ASP A 76 15.34 9.49 4.47
CA ASP A 76 15.98 8.96 5.67
C ASP A 76 15.40 7.61 6.16
N LYS A 77 14.24 7.21 5.62
CA LYS A 77 13.48 6.05 6.11
C LYS A 77 12.60 5.41 5.05
N ILE A 78 12.10 4.23 5.36
CA ILE A 78 11.06 3.54 4.62
C ILE A 78 9.86 3.36 5.54
N LYS A 79 8.67 3.71 5.04
CA LYS A 79 7.41 3.40 5.72
C LYS A 79 6.72 2.25 4.99
N VAL A 80 6.26 1.27 5.75
CA VAL A 80 5.42 0.17 5.27
C VAL A 80 4.09 0.29 5.99
N LEU A 81 3.01 0.41 5.21
CA LEU A 81 1.64 0.34 5.69
C LEU A 81 1.06 -1.00 5.28
N MET A 82 0.59 -1.79 6.24
CA MET A 82 -0.01 -3.10 6.00
C MET A 82 -1.41 -3.15 6.62
N GLN A 83 -2.41 -3.45 5.81
CA GLN A 83 -3.79 -3.61 6.30
C GLN A 83 -3.92 -4.95 7.03
N CYS A 84 -3.97 -4.94 8.35
CA CYS A 84 -4.10 -6.14 9.16
C CYS A 84 -4.68 -5.84 10.56
N ARG A 85 -5.32 -6.83 11.18
CA ARG A 85 -5.81 -6.73 12.57
C ARG A 85 -4.63 -6.89 13.54
N CYS A 86 -3.95 -5.80 13.86
CA CYS A 86 -2.73 -5.81 14.66
C CYS A 86 -2.89 -5.52 16.16
N MET A 87 -4.07 -5.05 16.61
CA MET A 87 -4.25 -4.57 18.00
C MET A 87 -4.03 -5.67 19.05
N ASP A 88 -4.49 -6.89 18.77
CA ASP A 88 -4.46 -7.99 19.75
C ASP A 88 -3.37 -9.04 19.48
N HIS A 89 -2.57 -8.82 18.42
CA HIS A 89 -1.68 -9.85 17.88
C HIS A 89 -0.21 -9.49 18.11
N LYS A 90 0.62 -10.48 18.46
CA LYS A 90 2.07 -10.28 18.53
C LYS A 90 2.63 -10.17 17.12
N ILE A 91 3.29 -9.05 16.85
CA ILE A 91 3.92 -8.79 15.57
C ILE A 91 5.43 -8.93 15.71
N ALA A 92 6.04 -9.71 14.82
CA ALA A 92 7.49 -9.87 14.77
C ALA A 92 8.01 -9.42 13.40
N ILE A 93 9.08 -8.64 13.40
CA ILE A 93 9.79 -8.25 12.19
C ILE A 93 11.16 -8.90 12.19
N ARG A 94 11.51 -9.55 11.08
CA ARG A 94 12.80 -10.22 10.89
C ARG A 94 13.49 -9.69 9.65
N LYS A 95 14.79 -9.43 9.79
CA LYS A 95 15.68 -9.11 8.68
C LYS A 95 16.09 -10.41 7.97
N LEU A 96 15.93 -10.46 6.66
CA LEU A 96 16.56 -11.43 5.77
C LEU A 96 17.56 -10.69 4.87
N LYS A 97 18.35 -11.39 4.04
CA LYS A 97 19.36 -10.76 3.16
C LYS A 97 18.79 -9.60 2.34
N ASP A 98 17.80 -9.89 1.50
CA ASP A 98 17.19 -8.92 0.57
C ASP A 98 15.71 -8.65 0.86
N ASN A 99 15.26 -9.03 2.06
CA ASN A 99 13.84 -8.97 2.42
C ASN A 99 13.68 -8.61 3.88
N ILE A 100 12.53 -8.02 4.18
CA ILE A 100 12.00 -7.94 5.53
C ILE A 100 10.83 -8.90 5.61
N GLN A 101 10.77 -9.69 6.67
CA GLN A 101 9.65 -10.57 6.94
C GLN A 101 8.86 -10.00 8.11
N ILE A 102 7.57 -9.74 7.89
CA ILE A 102 6.62 -9.34 8.93
C ILE A 102 5.78 -10.56 9.25
N CYS A 103 5.68 -10.92 10.52
CA CYS A 103 4.88 -12.04 10.97
C CYS A 103 3.83 -11.56 11.98
N LEU A 104 2.55 -11.87 11.71
CA LEU A 104 1.47 -11.84 12.70
C LEU A 104 1.13 -13.28 13.05
N GLU A 105 1.34 -13.66 14.31
CA GLU A 105 1.05 -15.01 14.81
C GLU A 105 1.66 -16.12 13.92
N ASN A 106 0.83 -16.74 13.08
CA ASN A 106 1.19 -17.87 12.21
C ASN A 106 1.38 -17.48 10.74
N GLU A 107 1.04 -16.24 10.38
CA GLU A 107 1.17 -15.73 9.01
C GLU A 107 2.38 -14.82 8.91
N CYS A 108 3.20 -15.06 7.88
CA CYS A 108 4.35 -14.22 7.59
C CYS A 108 4.35 -13.77 6.13
N TRP A 109 4.59 -12.47 5.95
CA TRP A 109 4.73 -11.81 4.66
C TRP A 109 6.17 -11.40 4.46
N LYS A 110 6.75 -11.82 3.34
CA LYS A 110 8.06 -11.34 2.92
C LYS A 110 7.89 -10.17 1.99
N ILE A 111 8.55 -9.08 2.33
CA ILE A 111 8.59 -7.86 1.55
C ILE A 111 10.02 -7.68 1.02
N LYS A 112 10.14 -7.63 -0.31
CA LYS A 112 11.41 -7.31 -0.99
C LYS A 112 11.77 -5.86 -0.72
N LEU A 113 12.76 -5.67 0.16
CA LEU A 113 13.31 -4.38 0.55
C LEU A 113 14.82 -4.54 0.71
N PRO A 114 15.63 -3.52 0.36
CA PRO A 114 17.09 -3.59 0.46
C PRO A 114 17.52 -3.58 1.94
N ALA A 115 17.37 -4.73 2.60
CA ALA A 115 17.47 -4.86 4.05
C ALA A 115 18.88 -4.51 4.57
N GLU A 116 19.92 -4.71 3.77
CA GLU A 116 21.29 -4.30 4.06
C GLU A 116 21.41 -2.80 4.36
N LYS A 117 20.60 -1.97 3.68
CA LYS A 117 20.57 -0.51 3.83
C LYS A 117 19.60 -0.03 4.93
N LEU A 118 19.10 -0.92 5.79
CA LEU A 118 18.08 -0.59 6.79
C LEU A 118 18.53 -0.90 8.23
N ARG A 119 18.28 0.04 9.14
CA ARG A 119 18.56 -0.05 10.58
C ARG A 119 17.40 -0.71 11.32
N ILE A 120 17.30 -2.04 11.18
CA ILE A 120 16.22 -2.86 11.77
C ILE A 120 16.12 -2.77 13.30
N LYS A 121 17.21 -2.44 14.00
CA LYS A 121 17.18 -2.23 15.46
C LYS A 121 16.36 -1.01 15.88
N ASN A 122 16.20 -0.03 14.98
CA ASN A 122 15.55 1.24 15.27
C ASN A 122 14.18 1.35 14.58
N ILE A 123 13.50 0.22 14.43
CA ILE A 123 12.16 0.19 13.86
C ILE A 123 11.17 0.75 14.88
N SER A 124 10.28 1.62 14.42
CA SER A 124 9.07 1.98 15.16
C SER A 124 7.85 1.36 14.48
N MET A 125 6.97 0.76 15.28
CA MET A 125 5.74 0.16 14.81
C MET A 125 4.54 0.77 15.53
N LYS A 126 3.47 0.99 14.79
CA LYS A 126 2.21 1.50 15.34
C LYS A 126 1.04 0.79 14.66
N CYS A 127 0.15 0.22 15.46
CA CYS A 127 -1.16 -0.21 14.96
C CYS A 127 -2.12 0.98 15.06
N ASN A 128 -2.63 1.45 13.93
CA ASN A 128 -3.59 2.53 13.87
C ASN A 128 -5.02 2.01 14.03
N ASN A 129 -5.93 2.87 14.47
CA ASN A 129 -7.35 2.54 14.72
C ASN A 129 -8.09 1.97 13.49
N ASN A 130 -7.52 2.16 12.30
CA ASN A 130 -8.06 1.68 11.03
C ASN A 130 -7.60 0.25 10.68
N ASN A 131 -7.12 -0.53 11.66
CA ASN A 131 -6.54 -1.87 11.43
C ASN A 131 -5.43 -1.84 10.37
N ALA A 132 -4.57 -0.83 10.49
CA ALA A 132 -3.39 -0.67 9.65
C ALA A 132 -2.15 -0.67 10.53
N LEU A 133 -1.23 -1.58 10.22
CA LEU A 133 0.09 -1.61 10.82
C LEU A 133 1.01 -0.68 10.04
N GLU A 134 1.52 0.33 10.73
CA GLU A 134 2.55 1.23 10.24
C GLU A 134 3.90 0.81 10.80
N ILE A 135 4.87 0.58 9.91
CA ILE A 135 6.25 0.22 10.25
C ILE A 135 7.15 1.27 9.63
N VAL A 136 7.93 1.95 10.44
CA VAL A 136 8.93 2.92 9.99
C VAL A 136 10.32 2.35 10.24
N ILE A 137 11.12 2.27 9.19
CA ILE A 137 12.44 1.65 9.19
C ILE A 137 13.47 2.70 8.73
N PRO A 138 14.34 3.19 9.62
CA PRO A 138 15.39 4.13 9.24
C PRO A 138 16.41 3.50 8.28
N LYS A 139 16.91 4.29 7.33
CA LYS A 139 17.98 3.88 6.44
C LYS A 139 19.34 3.93 7.17
N ALA A 140 20.21 2.99 6.82
CA ALA A 140 21.58 2.93 7.28
C ALA A 140 22.45 3.73 6.31
N TYR A 141 22.42 5.05 6.45
CA TYR A 141 23.51 5.90 5.95
C TYR A 141 24.73 5.77 6.87
#